data_AF-A0A350U840-F1
#
_entry.id   AF-A0A350U840-F1
#
_cell.length_a   1.000
_cell.length_b   1.000
_cell.length_c   1.000
_cell.angle_alpha   90.00
_cell.angle_beta   90.00
_cell.angle_gamma   90.00
#
_symmetry.space_group_name_H-M   'P 1'
#
loop_
_entity.id
_entity.type
_entity.pdbx_description
1 polymer ?
#
loop_
_entity_poly.entity_id
_entity_poly.type
_entity_poly.pdbx_seq_one_letter_code
_entity_poly.pdbx_strand_id
1 'polypeptide(L)' 'MSNICAICAKTSTLITPRNKLRGKYNPAGKKRKYPNLQWVFISAGKRVRACTKCIKAMAKTKKK' A
#
# COMPACT_ATOMS: atom_id res chain seq x y z
N MET A 1 -4.59 12.10 10.95
CA MET A 1 -3.28 11.44 10.68
C MET A 1 -3.38 10.65 9.38
N SER A 2 -2.77 11.14 8.32
CA SER A 2 -3.03 10.74 6.93
C SER A 2 -2.64 9.29 6.65
N ASN A 3 -3.60 8.46 6.23
CA ASN A 3 -3.37 7.10 5.69
C ASN A 3 -2.71 7.16 4.29
N ILE A 4 -1.61 7.91 4.22
CA ILE A 4 -0.88 8.26 3.02
C ILE A 4 0.57 7.87 3.21
N CYS A 5 1.15 7.22 2.21
CA CYS A 5 2.58 6.91 2.22
C CYS A 5 3.40 8.20 2.05
N ALA A 6 4.33 8.47 2.96
CA ALA A 6 5.20 9.66 2.88
C ALA A 6 6.16 9.66 1.68
N ILE A 7 6.42 8.51 1.05
CA ILE A 7 7.41 8.36 -0.05
C ILE A 7 6.74 8.40 -1.43
N CYS A 8 5.60 7.72 -1.60
CA CYS A 8 4.94 7.58 -2.90
C CYS A 8 3.51 8.13 -2.93
N ALA A 9 3.09 8.85 -1.89
CA ALA A 9 1.76 9.45 -1.76
C ALA A 9 0.58 8.48 -1.92
N LYS A 10 0.80 7.16 -1.84
CA LYS A 10 -0.28 6.17 -1.95
C LYS A 10 -1.35 6.39 -0.89
N THR A 11 -2.58 6.51 -1.37
CA THR A 11 -3.81 6.67 -0.57
C THR A 11 -4.64 5.38 -0.61
N SER A 12 -5.72 5.36 0.17
CA SER A 12 -6.73 4.31 0.07
C SER A 12 -7.54 4.44 -1.23
N THR A 13 -7.90 3.32 -1.83
CA THR A 13 -8.78 3.28 -3.00
C THR A 13 -10.08 2.56 -2.68
N LEU A 14 -11.16 2.98 -3.33
CA LEU A 14 -12.45 2.30 -3.26
C LEU A 14 -12.57 1.38 -4.47
N ILE A 15 -12.78 0.10 -4.23
CA ILE A 15 -12.84 -0.93 -5.28
C ILE A 15 -14.18 -1.63 -5.18
N THR A 16 -14.77 -1.94 -6.33
CA THR A 16 -15.94 -2.83 -6.42
C THR A 16 -15.43 -4.23 -6.76
N PRO A 17 -15.27 -5.12 -5.75
CA PRO A 17 -14.86 -6.49 -6.02
C PRO A 17 -15.93 -7.25 -6.79
N ARG A 18 -15.51 -8.32 -7.48
CA ARG A 18 -16.42 -9.34 -8.00
C ARG A 18 -16.10 -10.68 -7.34
N ASN A 19 -17.12 -11.34 -6.84
CA ASN A 19 -17.00 -12.67 -6.24
C ASN A 19 -17.21 -13.71 -7.34
N LYS A 20 -16.23 -14.58 -7.58
CA LYS A 20 -16.41 -15.72 -8.49
C LYS A 20 -17.20 -16.80 -7.74
N LEU A 21 -18.46 -17.00 -8.12
CA LEU A 21 -19.26 -18.13 -7.65
C LEU A 21 -19.22 -19.19 -8.74
N ARG A 22 -18.46 -20.25 -8.51
CA ARG A 22 -18.19 -21.37 -9.44
C ARG A 22 -17.76 -20.89 -10.85
N GLY A 23 -18.71 -20.59 -11.74
CA GLY A 23 -18.48 -20.17 -13.12
C GLY A 23 -18.57 -18.67 -13.40
N LYS A 24 -19.31 -17.87 -12.60
CA LYS A 24 -19.60 -16.45 -12.90
C LYS A 24 -19.07 -15.50 -11.84
N TYR A 25 -18.61 -14.33 -12.27
CA TYR A 25 -18.23 -13.22 -11.40
C TYR A 25 -19.45 -12.36 -11.09
N ASN A 26 -19.92 -12.40 -9.85
CA ASN A 26 -21.02 -11.57 -9.37
C ASN A 26 -20.48 -10.29 -8.73
N PRO A 27 -21.08 -9.12 -9.01
CA PRO A 27 -20.67 -7.87 -8.38
C PRO A 27 -20.90 -7.95 -6.86
N ALA A 28 -19.95 -7.43 -6.09
CA ALA A 28 -20.05 -7.35 -4.64
C ALA A 28 -20.00 -5.88 -4.19
N GLY A 29 -20.44 -5.64 -2.94
CA GLY A 29 -20.44 -4.31 -2.35
C GLY A 29 -19.06 -3.65 -2.40
N LYS A 30 -19.04 -2.34 -2.62
CA LYS A 30 -17.82 -1.51 -2.64
C LYS A 30 -17.03 -1.68 -1.33
N LYS A 31 -15.73 -1.94 -1.44
CA LYS A 31 -14.82 -2.08 -0.29
C LYS A 31 -13.64 -1.13 -0.45
N ARG A 32 -13.26 -0.48 0.65
CA ARG A 32 -12.05 0.35 0.70
C ARG A 32 -10.83 -0.54 0.91
N LYS A 33 -9.79 -0.34 0.11
CA LYS A 33 -8.48 -0.97 0.28
C LYS A 33 -7.48 0.08 0.72
N TYR A 34 -6.76 -0.24 1.79
CA TYR A 34 -5.74 0.63 2.37
C TYR A 34 -4.35 0.21 1.91
N PRO A 35 -3.43 1.17 1.71
CA PRO A 35 -2.03 0.83 1.53
C PRO A 35 -1.50 0.15 2.80
N ASN A 36 -0.66 -0.87 2.65
CA ASN A 36 0.04 -1.50 3.76
C ASN A 36 1.14 -0.54 4.25
N LEU A 37 0.79 0.35 5.17
CA LEU A 37 1.66 1.37 5.76
C LEU A 37 2.35 0.80 6.99
N GLN A 38 3.66 0.91 7.02
CA GLN A 38 4.49 0.52 8.15
C GLN A 38 5.43 1.66 8.53
N TRP A 39 5.83 1.70 9.79
CA TRP A 39 6.80 2.66 10.28
C TRP A 39 8.22 2.29 9.86
N VAL A 40 8.97 3.27 9.35
CA VAL A 40 10.39 3.11 9.00
C VAL A 40 11.18 4.35 9.38
N PHE A 41 12.44 4.13 9.75
CA PHE A 41 13.42 5.18 9.96
C PHE A 41 14.10 5.51 8.62
N ILE A 42 14.11 6.80 8.28
CA ILE A 42 14.88 7.32 7.15
C ILE A 42 16.27 7.71 7.68
N SER A 43 17.29 7.68 6.80
CA SER A 43 18.66 8.15 7.07
C SER A 43 18.75 9.55 7.70
N ALA A 44 17.72 10.39 7.55
CA ALA A 44 17.59 11.70 8.19
C ALA A 44 17.18 11.64 9.68
N GLY A 45 17.23 10.47 10.33
CA GLY A 45 16.90 10.29 11.76
C GLY A 45 15.41 10.39 12.09
N LYS A 46 14.54 10.61 11.10
CA LYS A 46 13.09 10.75 11.27
C LYS A 46 12.35 9.45 11.00
N ARG A 47 11.31 9.20 11.80
CA ARG A 47 10.40 8.06 11.62
C ARG A 47 9.19 8.49 10.77
N VAL A 48 8.93 7.78 9.67
CA VAL A 48 7.79 8.05 8.79
C VAL A 48 6.95 6.80 8.54
N ARG A 49 5.68 6.99 8.18
CA ARG A 49 4.84 5.91 7.63
C ARG A 49 5.07 5.77 6.13
N ALA A 50 5.63 4.65 5.73
CA ALA A 50 5.89 4.30 4.34
C ALA A 50 5.18 2.99 3.97
N CYS A 51 4.77 2.82 2.71
CA CYS A 51 4.18 1.57 2.28
C CYS A 51 5.26 0.47 2.14
N THR A 52 4.89 -0.77 2.39
CA THR A 52 5.82 -1.92 2.33
C THR A 52 6.56 -2.07 0.99
N LYS A 53 5.95 -1.65 -0.14
CA LYS A 53 6.63 -1.63 -1.45
C LYS A 53 7.81 -0.64 -1.45
N CYS A 54 7.63 0.55 -0.89
CA CYS A 54 8.70 1.55 -0.77
C CYS A 54 9.79 1.07 0.19
N ILE A 55 9.41 0.46 1.30
CA ILE A 55 10.37 -0.12 2.27
C ILE A 55 11.24 -1.18 1.60
N LYS A 56 10.62 -2.09 0.86
CA LYS A 56 11.34 -3.11 0.11
C LYS A 56 12.26 -2.53 -0.96
N ALA A 57 11.89 -1.41 -1.58
CA ALA A 57 12.73 -0.72 -2.55
C ALA A 57 13.94 -0.04 -1.89
N MET A 58 13.75 0.59 -0.73
CA MET A 58 14.85 1.20 0.04
C MET A 58 15.90 0.18 0.50
N ALA A 59 15.47 -1.05 0.82
CA ALA A 59 16.37 -2.11 1.25
C ALA A 59 17.23 -2.71 0.11
N LYS A 60 16.97 -2.38 -1.16
CA LYS A 60 17.77 -2.90 -2.27
C LYS A 60 19.04 -2.06 -2.44
N THR A 61 20.19 -2.69 -2.37
CA THR A 61 21.45 -2.11 -2.81
C THR A 61 21.48 -2.04 -4.34
N LYS A 62 21.95 -0.92 -4.91
CA LYS A 62 22.28 -0.89 -6.35
C LYS A 62 23.39 -1.91 -6.56
N LYS A 63 23.15 -2.95 -7.37
CA LYS A 63 24.26 -3.75 -7.91
C LYS A 63 25.13 -2.78 -8.72
N LYS A 64 26.42 -2.74 -8.38
CA LYS A 64 27.45 -2.01 -9.12
C LYS A 64 27.52 -2.55 -10.55
#